data_AF-A0A519V0F0-F1
#
_entry.id   AF-A0A519V0F0-F1
#
_cell.length_a   1.000
_cell.length_b   1.000
_cell.length_c   1.000
_cell.angle_alpha   90.00
_cell.angle_beta   90.00
_cell.angle_gamma   90.00
#
_symmetry.space_group_name_H-M   'P 1'
#
loop_
_entity.id
_entity.type
_entity.pdbx_description
1 polymer ?
#
loop_
_entity_poly.entity_id
_entity_poly.type
_entity_poly.pdbx_seq_one_letter_code
_entity_poly.pdbx_strand_id
1 'polypeptide(L)'
;MLGAEPSWYLGGRSTEGSDCGCQQRGYPTDSTQTSPYRPLSLAFSLGLDVRYRLGGPASRWHLVVQPTGRYVATPFVRSEAVGFTRRQPWSLGLLTGFSWDLR
;
A
#
# COMPACT_ATOMS: atom_id res chain seq x y z
N MET A 1 -11.83 -7.38 8.60
CA MET A 1 -11.18 -8.00 7.43
C MET A 1 -9.68 -8.05 7.68
N LEU A 2 -9.08 -9.22 7.45
CA LEU A 2 -7.63 -9.45 7.55
C LEU A 2 -7.18 -10.04 6.21
N GLY A 3 -6.06 -9.59 5.68
CA GLY A 3 -5.55 -10.00 4.37
C GLY A 3 -4.03 -10.11 4.33
N ALA A 4 -3.54 -10.95 3.43
CA ALA A 4 -2.13 -11.06 3.06
C ALA A 4 -2.02 -11.02 1.54
N GLU A 5 -1.12 -10.19 1.03
CA GLU A 5 -1.10 -9.78 -0.37
C GLU A 5 0.34 -9.92 -0.90
N PRO A 6 0.63 -10.93 -1.73
CA PRO A 6 1.86 -10.96 -2.50
C PRO A 6 1.79 -9.95 -3.65
N SER A 7 2.92 -9.38 -4.00
CA SER A 7 3.05 -8.44 -5.12
C SER A 7 4.36 -8.67 -5.84
N TRP A 8 4.32 -8.58 -7.16
CA TRP A 8 5.48 -8.76 -8.03
C TRP A 8 5.92 -7.41 -8.58
N TYR A 9 7.21 -7.15 -8.52
CA TYR A 9 7.79 -6.00 -9.18
C TYR A 9 7.91 -6.29 -10.66
N LEU A 10 7.16 -5.55 -11.48
CA LEU A 10 7.09 -5.71 -12.93
C LEU A 10 8.03 -4.76 -13.70
N GLY A 11 8.98 -4.14 -13.00
CA GLY A 11 9.93 -3.19 -13.57
C GLY A 11 9.55 -1.74 -13.29
N GLY A 12 10.50 -0.85 -13.54
CA GLY A 12 10.38 0.55 -13.17
C GLY A 12 11.50 1.40 -13.74
N ARG A 13 11.37 2.72 -13.56
CA ARG A 13 12.38 3.70 -13.96
C ARG A 13 12.66 4.63 -12.78
N SER A 14 13.92 4.99 -12.60
CA SER A 14 14.37 5.96 -11.59
C SER A 14 15.28 7.00 -12.23
N THR A 15 15.31 8.20 -11.67
CA THR A 15 16.20 9.31 -12.06
C THR A 15 17.38 9.43 -11.09
N GLU A 16 18.00 8.30 -10.73
CA GLU A 16 19.10 8.28 -9.76
C GLU A 16 20.35 8.99 -10.32
N GLY A 17 20.83 10.02 -9.62
CA GLY A 17 22.18 10.57 -9.80
C GLY A 17 22.35 11.75 -10.75
N SER A 18 21.29 12.49 -11.12
CA SER A 18 21.47 13.77 -11.83
C SER A 18 20.58 14.86 -11.24
N ASP A 19 21.18 15.98 -10.84
CA ASP A 19 20.48 17.16 -10.30
C ASP A 19 19.47 17.75 -11.31
N CYS A 20 19.66 17.48 -12.59
CA CYS A 20 18.76 17.91 -13.67
C CYS A 20 17.68 16.89 -14.05
N GLY A 21 17.67 15.67 -13.47
CA GLY A 21 16.73 14.59 -13.82
C GLY A 21 16.83 14.09 -15.28
N CYS A 22 17.88 14.47 -16.00
CA CYS A 22 18.01 14.27 -17.44
C CYS A 22 18.30 12.82 -17.84
N GLN A 23 18.74 11.99 -16.87
CA GLN A 23 19.08 10.59 -17.09
C GLN A 23 18.08 9.71 -16.33
N GLN A 24 17.31 8.90 -17.07
CA GLN A 24 16.45 7.86 -16.50
C GLN A 24 17.13 6.50 -16.63
N ARG A 25 17.31 5.83 -15.49
CA ARG A 25 17.76 4.45 -15.44
C ARG A 25 16.55 3.51 -15.38
N GLY A 26 16.48 2.58 -16.32
CA GLY A 26 15.48 1.52 -16.33
C GLY A 26 15.94 0.32 -15.49
N TYR A 27 15.00 -0.27 -14.77
CA TYR A 27 15.21 -1.47 -13.96
C TYR A 27 14.22 -2.55 -14.42
N PRO A 28 14.59 -3.36 -15.44
CA PRO A 28 13.75 -4.45 -15.93
C PRO A 28 13.66 -5.58 -14.90
N THR A 29 12.54 -6.30 -14.93
CA THR A 29 12.19 -7.39 -14.00
C THR A 29 13.23 -8.51 -13.92
N ASP A 30 13.85 -8.82 -15.05
CA ASP A 30 14.74 -9.97 -15.22
C ASP A 30 16.18 -9.71 -14.70
N SER A 31 16.49 -8.45 -14.38
CA SER A 31 17.83 -8.03 -13.99
C SER A 31 18.06 -8.13 -12.48
N THR A 32 18.12 -9.35 -11.94
CA THR A 32 18.46 -9.57 -10.52
C THR A 32 19.86 -9.08 -10.14
N GLN A 33 20.75 -8.88 -11.11
CA GLN A 33 22.09 -8.31 -10.93
C GLN A 33 22.15 -6.77 -11.03
N THR A 34 21.13 -6.13 -11.63
CA THR A 34 21.18 -4.69 -11.97
C THR A 34 20.07 -3.86 -11.30
N SER A 35 18.98 -4.51 -10.91
CA SER A 35 17.86 -3.87 -10.21
C SER A 35 18.07 -3.92 -8.70
N PRO A 36 18.05 -2.75 -8.01
CA PRO A 36 18.09 -2.72 -6.56
C PRO A 36 16.75 -3.17 -5.94
N TYR A 37 15.71 -3.45 -6.74
CA TYR A 37 14.37 -3.75 -6.25
C TYR A 37 14.14 -5.25 -6.05
N ARG A 38 13.35 -5.61 -5.01
CA ARG A 38 12.92 -7.00 -4.78
C ARG A 38 11.85 -7.39 -5.82
N PRO A 39 11.99 -8.57 -6.46
CA PRO A 39 11.00 -9.07 -7.42
C PRO A 39 9.67 -9.47 -6.76
N LEU A 40 9.70 -9.85 -5.48
CA LEU A 40 8.54 -10.25 -4.70
C LEU A 40 8.48 -9.43 -3.42
N SER A 41 7.28 -8.95 -3.09
CA SER A 41 6.98 -8.22 -1.87
C SER A 41 5.70 -8.75 -1.22
N LEU A 42 5.65 -8.76 0.10
CA LEU A 42 4.51 -9.23 0.89
C LEU A 42 3.96 -8.09 1.75
N ALA A 43 2.65 -7.90 1.71
CA ALA A 43 1.94 -6.97 2.56
C ALA A 43 0.85 -7.67 3.37
N PHE A 44 0.55 -7.11 4.53
CA PHE A 44 -0.58 -7.50 5.37
C PHE A 44 -1.56 -6.33 5.43
N SER A 45 -2.84 -6.63 5.37
CA SER A 45 -3.91 -5.65 5.46
C SER A 45 -4.88 -6.00 6.58
N LEU A 46 -5.38 -4.97 7.25
CA LEU A 46 -6.39 -5.02 8.30
C LEU A 46 -7.45 -3.98 7.98
N GLY A 47 -8.71 -4.31 8.17
CA GLY A 47 -9.82 -3.38 8.03
C GLY A 47 -10.96 -3.69 8.99
N LEU A 48 -11.70 -2.66 9.37
CA LEU A 48 -12.93 -2.78 10.15
C LEU A 48 -14.12 -2.28 9.32
N ASP A 49 -15.31 -2.78 9.62
CA ASP A 49 -16.57 -2.25 9.07
C ASP A 49 -17.44 -1.82 10.25
N VAL A 50 -17.65 -0.53 10.37
CA VAL A 50 -18.46 0.08 11.42
C VAL A 50 -19.67 0.73 10.76
N ARG A 51 -20.86 0.35 11.22
CA ARG A 51 -22.12 0.93 10.76
C ARG A 51 -22.87 1.52 11.94
N TYR A 52 -23.23 2.78 11.80
CA TYR A 52 -23.98 3.51 12.82
C TYR A 52 -25.30 4.01 12.25
N ARG A 53 -26.41 3.68 12.92
CA ARG A 53 -27.75 4.12 12.50
C ARG A 53 -28.00 5.55 12.99
N LEU A 54 -28.18 6.48 12.06
CA LEU A 54 -28.32 7.92 12.35
C LEU A 54 -29.78 8.25 12.65
N GLY A 55 -30.11 8.73 13.85
CA GLY A 55 -31.49 9.14 14.19
C GLY A 55 -32.34 8.05 14.86
N GLY A 56 -31.70 7.09 15.54
CA GLY A 56 -32.37 6.12 16.41
C GLY A 56 -32.78 4.80 15.73
N PRO A 57 -33.41 3.88 16.47
CA PRO A 57 -33.66 2.52 16.02
C PRO A 57 -34.54 2.40 14.77
N ALA A 58 -35.42 3.37 14.52
CA ALA A 58 -36.32 3.36 13.36
C ALA A 58 -35.72 4.02 12.10
N SER A 59 -34.55 4.65 12.20
CA SER A 59 -33.97 5.35 11.06
C SER A 59 -33.38 4.39 10.02
N ARG A 60 -33.50 4.80 8.76
CA ARG A 60 -32.99 4.07 7.59
C ARG A 60 -31.62 4.57 7.14
N TRP A 61 -31.16 5.70 7.67
CA TRP A 61 -29.83 6.25 7.42
C TRP A 61 -28.79 5.48 8.24
N HIS A 62 -27.75 4.99 7.55
CA HIS A 62 -26.59 4.39 8.18
C HIS A 62 -25.33 5.16 7.76
N LEU A 63 -24.56 5.63 8.74
CA LEU A 63 -23.18 6.04 8.53
C LEU A 63 -22.32 4.78 8.44
N VAL A 64 -21.54 4.67 7.39
CA VAL A 64 -20.57 3.58 7.18
C VAL A 64 -19.17 4.16 7.35
N VAL A 65 -18.36 3.49 8.16
CA VAL A 65 -16.95 3.83 8.39
C VAL A 65 -16.12 2.56 8.28
N GLN A 66 -15.14 2.59 7.39
CA GLN A 66 -14.25 1.48 7.10
C GLN A 66 -12.80 1.96 7.19
N PRO A 67 -12.21 2.00 8.41
CA PRO A 67 -10.78 2.24 8.55
C PRO A 67 -10.02 1.00 8.06
N THR A 68 -8.95 1.24 7.31
CA THR A 68 -8.05 0.21 6.80
C THR A 68 -6.61 0.55 7.12
N GLY A 69 -5.79 -0.47 7.30
CA GLY A 69 -4.35 -0.37 7.49
C GLY A 69 -3.65 -1.41 6.64
N ARG A 70 -2.50 -1.02 6.09
CA ARG A 70 -1.64 -1.89 5.28
C ARG A 70 -0.20 -1.74 5.75
N TYR A 71 0.48 -2.87 5.88
CA TYR A 71 1.88 -2.94 6.25
C TYR A 71 2.66 -3.80 5.26
N VAL A 72 3.69 -3.25 4.63
CA VAL A 72 4.55 -4.00 3.71
C VAL A 72 5.73 -4.57 4.49
N ALA A 73 5.74 -5.88 4.70
CA ALA A 73 6.71 -6.57 5.55
C ALA A 73 8.10 -6.67 4.89
N THR A 74 8.13 -6.75 3.57
CA THR A 74 9.36 -6.83 2.78
C THR A 74 9.80 -5.45 2.30
N PRO A 75 11.06 -5.04 2.49
CA PRO A 75 11.55 -3.80 1.90
C PRO A 75 11.57 -3.91 0.38
N PHE A 76 11.22 -2.83 -0.31
CA PHE A 76 11.24 -2.79 -1.77
C PHE A 76 12.67 -2.79 -2.34
N VAL A 77 13.64 -2.24 -1.61
CA VAL A 77 15.04 -2.10 -2.05
C VAL A 77 15.95 -3.10 -1.32
N ARG A 78 16.90 -3.67 -2.05
CA ARG A 78 18.02 -4.50 -1.57
C ARG A 78 19.28 -3.65 -1.63
N SER A 79 20.00 -3.55 -0.52
CA SER A 79 21.33 -2.95 -0.49
C SER A 79 22.13 -3.56 0.64
N GLU A 80 23.41 -3.81 0.39
CA GLU A 80 24.41 -4.23 1.37
C GLU A 80 25.35 -3.06 1.72
N ALA A 81 25.06 -1.86 1.22
CA ALA A 81 25.86 -0.67 1.51
C ALA A 81 25.82 -0.35 3.01
N VAL A 82 26.98 0.01 3.54
CA VAL A 82 27.12 0.46 4.93
C VAL A 82 26.26 1.71 5.12
N GLY A 83 25.37 1.68 6.12
CA GLY A 83 24.42 2.77 6.40
C GLY A 83 23.06 2.64 5.69
N PHE A 84 22.78 1.54 4.99
CA PHE A 84 21.45 1.31 4.43
C PHE A 84 20.41 1.03 5.53
N THR A 85 19.44 1.94 5.67
CA THR A 85 18.29 1.74 6.56
C THR A 85 17.14 1.08 5.81
N ARG A 86 16.76 -0.12 6.25
CA ARG A 86 15.58 -0.83 5.73
C ARG A 86 14.31 -0.02 6.05
N ARG A 87 13.51 0.29 5.03
CA ARG A 87 12.20 0.95 5.18
C ARG A 87 11.08 -0.06 4.95
N GLN A 88 10.13 -0.09 5.87
CA GLN A 88 8.89 -0.89 5.78
C GLN A 88 7.73 0.09 5.69
N PRO A 89 7.23 0.36 4.47
CA PRO A 89 6.15 1.30 4.29
C PRO A 89 4.87 0.74 4.88
N TRP A 90 4.09 1.64 5.45
CA TRP A 90 2.75 1.38 5.94
C TRP A 90 1.84 2.48 5.44
N SER A 91 0.55 2.16 5.29
CA SER A 91 -0.47 3.12 4.94
C SER A 91 -1.73 2.89 5.77
N LEU A 92 -2.44 3.98 6.04
CA LEU A 92 -3.76 3.96 6.64
C LEU A 92 -4.75 4.57 5.65
N GLY A 93 -5.94 4.00 5.60
CA GLY A 93 -7.05 4.46 4.78
C GLY A 93 -8.29 4.61 5.63
N LEU A 94 -9.18 5.49 5.19
CA LEU A 94 -10.51 5.62 5.76
C LEU A 94 -11.49 5.77 4.61
N LEU A 95 -12.37 4.79 4.46
CA LEU A 95 -13.54 4.93 3.62
C LEU A 95 -14.73 5.27 4.52
N THR A 96 -15.47 6.31 4.16
CA THR A 96 -16.69 6.67 4.87
C THR A 96 -17.78 7.08 3.90
N GLY A 97 -19.02 6.88 4.28
CA GLY A 97 -20.17 7.25 3.47
C GLY A 97 -21.48 7.06 4.21
N PHE A 98 -22.57 7.39 3.52
CA PHE A 98 -23.92 7.17 4.00
C PHE A 98 -24.57 6.09 3.14
N SER A 99 -25.35 5.22 3.76
CA SER A 99 -26.26 4.32 3.07
C SER A 99 -27.68 4.51 3.59
N TRP A 100 -28.64 4.20 2.73
CA TRP A 100 -30.07 4.34 3.01
C TRP A 100 -30.76 3.01 2.72
N ASP A 101 -31.56 2.53 3.67
CA ASP A 101 -32.36 1.32 3.49
C ASP A 101 -33.65 1.62 2.72
N LEU A 102 -33.87 0.91 1.61
CA LEU A 102 -35.00 1.12 0.68
C LEU A 102 -36.24 0.28 1.02
N ARG A 103 -36.17 -0.64 2.01
CA ARG A 103 -37.28 -1.53 2.36
C ARG A 103 -38.48 -0.84 3.00
#